data_AF-A0A8I0JZP5-F1
#
_entry.id   AF-A0A8I0JZP5-F1
#
_cell.length_a   1.000
_cell.length_b   1.000
_cell.length_c   1.000
_cell.angle_alpha   90.00
_cell.angle_beta   90.00
_cell.angle_gamma   90.00
#
_symmetry.space_group_name_H-M   'P 1'
#
loop_
_entity.id
_entity.type
_entity.pdbx_description
1 polymer ?
#
loop_
_entity_poly.entity_id
_entity_poly.type
_entity_poly.pdbx_seq_one_letter_code
_entity_poly.pdbx_strand_id
1 'polypeptide(L)'
;MGELIAALVALVVPGTGGCDALTALDTVRTAAWTTADEGLLSGIYGSDAGRADVERLRAWHERGVTVEGARTIRASCRDRGAAGIEVVERLGPTVAVLPDGARRRLPADGWSRRTVDLEREGGRWRIVRVS
;
A
#
# COMPACT_ATOMS: atom_id res chain seq x y z
N MET A 1 -3.52 15.30 2.46
CA MET A 1 -2.42 16.01 1.76
C MET A 1 -1.12 15.99 2.55
N GLY A 2 -1.07 16.50 3.79
CA GLY A 2 0.18 16.54 4.59
C GLY A 2 0.84 15.17 4.82
N GLU A 3 0.07 14.15 5.18
CA GLU A 3 0.59 12.79 5.39
C GLU A 3 1.16 12.15 4.12
N LEU A 4 0.54 12.38 2.96
CA LEU A 4 1.04 11.89 1.67
C LEU A 4 2.39 12.53 1.32
N ILE A 5 2.54 13.84 1.52
CA ILE A 5 3.80 14.54 1.28
C ILE A 5 4.89 13.99 2.20
N ALA A 6 4.61 13.85 3.51
CA ALA A 6 5.56 13.27 4.45
C ALA A 6 5.96 11.83 4.07
N ALA A 7 5.01 11.01 3.63
CA ALA A 7 5.27 9.67 3.15
C ALA A 7 6.18 9.68 1.91
N LEU A 8 5.86 10.49 0.89
CA LEU A 8 6.67 10.60 -0.32
C LEU A 8 8.11 11.04 -0.01
N VAL A 9 8.29 11.96 0.94
CA VAL A 9 9.62 12.37 1.43
C VAL A 9 10.34 11.19 2.10
N ALA A 10 9.68 10.47 3.00
CA ALA A 10 10.28 9.33 3.69
C ALA A 10 10.77 8.23 2.73
N LEU A 11 10.16 8.08 1.56
CA LEU A 11 10.58 7.12 0.53
C LEU A 11 11.93 7.47 -0.13
N VAL A 12 12.35 8.73 -0.09
CA VAL A 12 13.60 9.18 -0.75
C VAL A 12 14.70 9.55 0.25
N VAL A 13 14.35 9.79 1.52
CA VAL A 13 15.32 10.14 2.57
C VAL A 13 16.32 8.99 2.80
N PRO A 14 17.64 9.26 2.72
CA PRO A 14 18.66 8.30 3.12
C PRO A 14 18.54 7.99 4.61
N GLY A 15 18.61 6.71 4.98
CA GLY A 15 18.59 6.26 6.39
C GLY A 15 17.20 5.93 6.95
N THR A 16 16.12 6.10 6.18
CA THR A 16 14.81 5.55 6.55
C THR A 16 14.93 4.03 6.72
N GLY A 17 14.61 3.50 7.90
CA GLY A 17 14.60 2.07 8.19
C GLY A 17 13.46 1.35 7.48
N GLY A 18 13.54 0.03 7.34
CA GLY A 18 12.58 -0.75 6.55
C GLY A 18 11.13 -0.57 7.00
N CYS A 19 10.87 -0.61 8.31
CA CYS A 19 9.52 -0.44 8.86
C CYS A 19 8.91 0.94 8.59
N ASP A 20 9.73 2.00 8.64
CA ASP A 20 9.28 3.36 8.34
C ASP A 20 9.03 3.54 6.84
N ALA A 21 9.91 2.98 6.01
CA ALA A 21 9.72 2.95 4.57
C ALA A 21 8.42 2.20 4.19
N LEU A 22 8.16 1.05 4.80
CA LEU A 22 6.92 0.29 4.58
C LEU A 22 5.68 1.09 4.99
N THR A 23 5.73 1.78 6.13
CA THR A 23 4.63 2.65 6.59
C THR A 23 4.36 3.80 5.62
N ALA A 24 5.41 4.40 5.05
CA ALA A 24 5.28 5.41 4.01
C ALA A 24 4.68 4.82 2.72
N LEU A 25 5.11 3.62 2.31
CA LEU A 25 4.56 2.91 1.15
C LEU A 25 3.05 2.63 1.32
N ASP A 26 2.61 2.19 2.50
CA ASP A 26 1.18 1.97 2.79
C ASP A 26 0.36 3.26 2.75
N THR A 27 0.95 4.37 3.20
CA THR A 27 0.29 5.68 3.14
C THR A 27 0.06 6.08 1.69
N VAL A 28 1.06 5.90 0.84
CA VAL A 28 0.95 6.15 -0.60
C VAL A 28 -0.05 5.20 -1.24
N ARG A 29 -0.03 3.91 -0.89
CA ARG A 29 -1.00 2.90 -1.37
C ARG A 29 -2.44 3.31 -1.04
N THR A 30 -2.68 3.74 0.20
CA THR A 30 -3.98 4.21 0.68
C THR A 30 -4.48 5.41 -0.14
N ALA A 31 -3.59 6.37 -0.38
CA ALA A 31 -3.91 7.53 -1.20
C ALA A 31 -4.27 7.12 -2.64
N ALA A 32 -3.47 6.25 -3.26
CA ALA A 32 -3.69 5.79 -4.62
C ALA A 32 -5.04 5.07 -4.81
N TRP A 33 -5.43 4.22 -3.86
CA TRP A 33 -6.75 3.58 -3.84
C TRP A 33 -7.90 4.57 -3.66
N THR A 34 -7.70 5.61 -2.86
CA THR A 34 -8.73 6.63 -2.60
C THR A 34 -8.93 7.54 -3.82
N THR A 35 -7.85 7.87 -4.54
CA THR A 35 -7.88 8.77 -5.70
C THR A 35 -8.00 8.04 -7.04
N ALA A 36 -8.03 6.71 -7.03
CA ALA A 36 -7.94 5.87 -8.22
C ALA A 36 -6.70 6.17 -9.10
N ASP A 37 -5.57 6.50 -8.47
CA ASP A 37 -4.33 6.87 -9.17
C ASP A 37 -3.42 5.64 -9.39
N GLU A 38 -3.51 5.06 -10.59
CA GLU A 38 -2.70 3.91 -11.00
C GLU A 38 -1.19 4.23 -11.08
N GLY A 39 -0.83 5.47 -11.40
CA GLY A 39 0.56 5.91 -11.48
C GLY A 39 1.20 6.00 -10.09
N LEU A 40 0.46 6.55 -9.14
CA LEU A 40 0.87 6.59 -7.73
C LEU A 40 0.99 5.18 -7.15
N LEU A 41 0.06 4.28 -7.48
CA LEU A 41 0.10 2.90 -7.01
C LEU A 41 1.25 2.10 -7.63
N SER A 42 1.45 2.18 -8.94
CA SER A 42 2.55 1.46 -9.60
C SER A 42 3.92 1.95 -9.13
N GLY A 43 4.06 3.25 -8.82
CA GLY A 43 5.33 3.84 -8.38
C GLY A 43 5.88 3.36 -7.03
N ILE A 44 5.07 2.67 -6.20
CA ILE A 44 5.51 2.08 -4.92
C ILE A 44 5.94 0.62 -5.03
N TYR A 45 5.74 -0.01 -6.18
CA TYR A 45 6.14 -1.38 -6.44
C TYR A 45 7.37 -1.43 -7.36
N GLY A 46 8.26 -2.39 -7.13
CA GLY A 46 9.23 -2.84 -8.12
C GLY A 46 8.61 -3.91 -9.02
N SER A 47 9.32 -4.22 -10.13
CA SER A 47 8.88 -5.01 -11.29
C SER A 47 7.47 -5.63 -11.21
N ASP A 48 7.31 -6.77 -10.53
CA ASP A 48 6.09 -7.57 -10.58
C ASP A 48 5.25 -7.57 -9.30
N ALA A 49 5.76 -7.04 -8.18
CA ALA A 49 5.12 -7.18 -6.86
C ALA A 49 3.72 -6.54 -6.79
N GLY A 50 3.50 -5.49 -7.59
CA GLY A 50 2.29 -4.68 -7.57
C GLY A 50 1.21 -5.04 -8.57
N ARG A 51 1.50 -5.93 -9.53
CA ARG A 51 0.67 -6.14 -10.72
C ARG A 51 -0.79 -6.42 -10.37
N ALA A 52 -1.05 -7.36 -9.46
CA ALA A 52 -2.41 -7.73 -9.06
C ALA A 52 -3.14 -6.61 -8.28
N ASP A 53 -2.43 -5.71 -7.60
CA ASP A 53 -3.01 -4.58 -6.88
C ASP A 53 -3.40 -3.47 -7.86
N VAL A 54 -2.51 -3.16 -8.81
CA VAL A 54 -2.73 -2.19 -9.90
C VAL A 54 -3.86 -2.64 -10.82
N GLU A 55 -3.86 -3.89 -11.28
CA GLU A 55 -4.93 -4.45 -12.11
C GLU A 55 -6.29 -4.36 -11.40
N ARG A 56 -6.31 -4.59 -10.08
CA ARG A 56 -7.55 -4.49 -9.30
C ARG A 56 -8.01 -3.04 -9.18
N LEU A 57 -7.11 -2.09 -8.89
CA LEU A 57 -7.45 -0.66 -8.84
C LEU A 57 -8.04 -0.21 -10.17
N ARG A 58 -7.35 -0.51 -11.27
CA ARG A 58 -7.79 -0.20 -12.63
C ARG A 58 -9.18 -0.76 -12.92
N ALA A 59 -9.39 -2.05 -12.68
CA ALA A 59 -10.67 -2.70 -12.96
C ALA A 59 -11.82 -2.10 -12.12
N TRP A 60 -11.55 -1.63 -10.90
CA TRP A 60 -12.55 -0.95 -10.07
C TRP A 60 -12.85 0.45 -10.60
N HIS A 61 -11.82 1.20 -10.95
CA HIS A 61 -11.94 2.53 -11.52
C HIS A 61 -12.70 2.52 -12.85
N GLU A 62 -12.42 1.58 -13.75
CA GLU A 62 -13.13 1.40 -15.03
C GLU A 62 -14.63 1.10 -14.85
N ARG A 63 -15.01 0.53 -13.69
CA ARG A 63 -16.42 0.32 -13.30
C ARG A 63 -17.03 1.49 -12.53
N GLY A 64 -16.31 2.61 -12.40
CA GLY A 64 -16.73 3.78 -11.62
C GLY A 64 -16.80 3.54 -10.11
N VAL A 65 -16.07 2.54 -9.60
CA VAL A 65 -16.03 2.22 -8.17
C VAL A 65 -14.87 2.99 -7.52
N THR A 66 -15.16 3.70 -6.43
CA THR A 66 -14.14 4.32 -5.57
C THR A 66 -14.08 3.63 -4.21
N VAL A 67 -13.00 3.87 -3.48
CA VAL A 67 -12.74 3.21 -2.20
C VAL A 67 -12.52 4.24 -1.10
N GLU A 68 -13.16 4.01 0.04
CA GLU A 68 -12.99 4.80 1.25
C GLU A 68 -12.43 3.92 2.39
N GLY A 69 -11.48 4.48 3.15
CA GLY A 69 -10.98 3.88 4.39
C GLY A 69 -9.97 2.74 4.23
N ALA A 70 -9.56 2.40 3.00
CA ALA A 70 -8.60 1.33 2.68
C ALA A 70 -7.19 1.62 3.20
N ARG A 71 -6.95 1.35 4.49
CA ARG A 71 -5.65 1.47 5.15
C ARG A 71 -5.14 0.14 5.66
N THR A 72 -3.85 -0.11 5.53
CA THR A 72 -3.17 -1.20 6.23
C THR A 72 -3.10 -0.88 7.72
N ILE A 73 -3.53 -1.80 8.58
CA ILE A 73 -3.35 -1.72 10.04
C ILE A 73 -2.28 -2.72 10.43
N ARG A 74 -1.22 -2.24 11.07
CA ARG A 74 -0.06 -3.06 11.48
C ARG A 74 -0.06 -3.28 12.99
N ALA A 75 -0.04 -4.54 13.41
CA ALA A 75 0.13 -4.93 14.81
C ALA A 75 1.61 -5.05 15.20
N SER A 76 2.47 -5.47 14.26
CA SER A 76 3.91 -5.54 14.48
C SER A 76 4.68 -5.33 13.19
N CYS A 77 5.88 -4.77 13.31
CA CYS A 77 6.87 -4.70 12.25
C CYS A 77 8.24 -5.06 12.81
N ARG A 78 8.96 -5.97 12.16
CA ARG A 78 10.33 -6.34 12.52
C ARG A 78 11.18 -6.42 11.26
N ASP A 79 12.13 -5.51 11.16
CA ASP A 79 13.17 -5.55 10.14
C ASP A 79 14.16 -6.68 10.47
N ARG A 80 14.29 -7.66 9.57
CA ARG A 80 15.21 -8.81 9.71
C ARG A 80 16.41 -8.67 8.75
N GLY A 81 16.66 -7.49 8.20
CA GLY A 81 17.72 -7.24 7.25
C GLY A 81 17.53 -8.06 5.97
N ALA A 82 18.48 -8.94 5.65
CA ALA A 82 18.44 -9.76 4.44
C ALA A 82 17.24 -10.73 4.37
N ALA A 83 16.60 -11.03 5.51
CA ALA A 83 15.40 -11.87 5.56
C ALA A 83 14.09 -11.08 5.36
N GLY A 84 14.17 -9.78 5.02
CA GLY A 84 13.03 -8.92 4.76
C GLY A 84 12.37 -8.37 6.03
N ILE A 85 11.20 -7.77 5.86
CA ILE A 85 10.43 -7.15 6.94
C ILE A 85 9.28 -8.08 7.31
N GLU A 86 9.32 -8.63 8.52
CA GLU A 86 8.24 -9.44 9.07
C GLU A 86 7.15 -8.53 9.65
N VAL A 87 5.93 -8.65 9.15
CA VAL A 87 4.77 -7.88 9.62
C VAL A 87 3.63 -8.79 10.06
N VAL A 88 2.85 -8.28 11.02
CA VAL A 88 1.51 -8.78 11.30
C VAL A 88 0.56 -7.63 11.03
N GLU A 89 -0.33 -7.80 10.06
CA GLU A 89 -1.17 -6.73 9.55
C GLU A 89 -2.51 -7.23 9.04
N ARG A 90 -3.45 -6.30 8.85
CA ARG A 90 -4.75 -6.54 8.22
C ARG A 90 -5.19 -5.31 7.45
N LEU A 91 -6.13 -5.49 6.53
CA LEU A 91 -6.85 -4.36 5.96
C LEU A 91 -7.83 -3.79 6.98
N GLY A 92 -7.84 -2.47 7.14
CA GLY A 92 -8.82 -1.76 7.95
C GLY A 92 -10.22 -1.80 7.33
N PRO A 93 -11.25 -1.33 8.06
CA PRO A 93 -12.60 -1.22 7.51
C PRO A 93 -12.59 -0.43 6.20
N THR A 94 -13.01 -1.09 5.11
CA THR A 94 -12.97 -0.53 3.76
C THR A 94 -14.37 -0.54 3.17
N VAL A 95 -14.72 0.54 2.47
CA VAL A 95 -16.02 0.71 1.82
C VAL A 95 -15.80 0.96 0.33
N ALA A 96 -16.45 0.18 -0.51
CA ALA A 96 -16.58 0.47 -1.93
C ALA A 96 -17.80 1.38 -2.15
N VAL A 97 -17.63 2.44 -2.93
CA VAL A 97 -18.70 3.33 -3.37
C VAL A 97 -18.94 3.05 -4.85
N LEU A 98 -20.15 2.63 -5.18
CA LEU A 98 -20.56 2.27 -6.54
C LEU A 98 -20.96 3.51 -7.36
N PRO A 99 -21.08 3.40 -8.70
CA PRO A 99 -21.45 4.52 -9.56
C PRO A 99 -22.80 5.17 -9.24
N ASP A 100 -23.73 4.40 -8.68
CA ASP A 100 -25.05 4.85 -8.22
C ASP A 100 -25.01 5.50 -6.82
N GLY A 101 -23.83 5.64 -6.23
CA GLY A 101 -23.61 6.14 -4.88
C GLY A 101 -23.83 5.10 -3.77
N ALA A 102 -24.23 3.86 -4.12
CA ALA A 102 -24.44 2.83 -3.12
C ALA A 102 -23.12 2.45 -2.43
N ARG A 103 -23.16 2.31 -1.11
CA ARG A 103 -22.00 2.03 -0.26
C ARG A 103 -22.01 0.56 0.15
N ARG A 104 -20.94 -0.17 -0.16
CA ARG A 104 -20.77 -1.58 0.22
C ARG A 104 -19.53 -1.74 1.07
N ARG A 105 -19.71 -2.17 2.32
CA ARG A 105 -18.60 -2.55 3.18
C ARG A 105 -17.95 -3.81 2.61
N LEU A 106 -16.64 -3.75 2.39
CA LEU A 106 -15.89 -4.93 1.97
C LEU A 106 -15.69 -5.87 3.17
N PRO A 107 -15.58 -7.19 2.91
CA PRO A 107 -15.20 -8.14 3.96
C PRO A 107 -13.97 -7.63 4.71
N ALA A 108 -14.00 -7.78 6.04
CA ALA A 108 -12.85 -7.46 6.86
C ALA A 108 -11.91 -8.66 6.87
N ASP A 109 -10.65 -8.42 6.53
CA ASP A 109 -9.62 -9.46 6.60
C ASP A 109 -9.22 -9.72 8.07
N GLY A 110 -8.80 -10.95 8.35
CA GLY A 110 -8.14 -11.29 9.62
C GLY A 110 -6.72 -10.73 9.70
N TRP A 111 -6.10 -10.84 10.87
CA TRP A 111 -4.65 -10.59 11.00
C TRP A 111 -3.88 -11.63 10.21
N SER A 112 -2.95 -11.17 9.37
CA SER A 112 -2.08 -11.99 8.54
C SER A 112 -0.63 -11.69 8.87
N ARG A 113 0.21 -12.74 8.90
CA ARG A 113 1.67 -12.59 8.97
C ARG A 113 2.22 -12.63 7.55
N ARG A 114 3.12 -11.71 7.22
CA ARG A 114 3.78 -11.62 5.92
C ARG A 114 5.24 -11.24 6.09
N THR A 115 6.04 -11.61 5.11
CA THR A 115 7.37 -11.05 4.90
C THR A 115 7.33 -10.16 3.67
N VAL A 116 7.81 -8.92 3.83
CA VAL A 116 7.85 -7.91 2.77
C VAL A 116 9.30 -7.57 2.46
N ASP A 117 9.69 -7.75 1.21
CA ASP A 117 11.01 -7.33 0.74
C ASP A 117 10.89 -5.94 0.12
N LEU A 118 11.77 -5.04 0.56
CA LEU A 118 11.91 -3.69 0.02
C LEU A 118 13.27 -3.51 -0.64
N GLU A 119 13.29 -2.74 -1.71
CA GLU A 119 14.53 -2.32 -2.36
C GLU A 119 14.56 -0.81 -2.54
N ARG A 120 15.77 -0.24 -2.57
CA ARG A 120 15.99 1.15 -2.99
C ARG A 120 16.40 1.16 -4.46
N GLU A 121 15.46 1.47 -5.33
CA GLU A 121 15.68 1.60 -6.77
C GLU A 121 15.64 3.08 -7.17
N GLY A 122 16.66 3.57 -7.87
CA GLY A 122 16.75 4.99 -8.21
C GLY A 122 16.73 5.93 -7.00
N GLY A 123 17.19 5.46 -5.84
CA GLY A 123 17.19 6.21 -4.57
C GLY A 123 15.88 6.17 -3.78
N ARG A 124 14.83 5.53 -4.31
CA ARG A 124 13.49 5.45 -3.70
C ARG A 124 13.17 4.04 -3.22
N TRP A 125 12.57 3.92 -2.05
CA TRP A 125 12.04 2.65 -1.54
C TRP A 125 10.85 2.14 -2.36
N ARG A 126 10.84 0.84 -2.65
CA ARG A 126 9.78 0.11 -3.36
C ARG A 126 9.57 -1.27 -2.77
N ILE A 127 8.33 -1.78 -2.85
CA ILE A 127 7.99 -3.17 -2.51
C ILE A 127 8.34 -4.06 -3.70
N VAL A 128 9.19 -5.07 -3.48
CA VAL A 128 9.61 -6.00 -4.55
C VAL A 128 9.11 -7.42 -4.35
N ARG A 129 8.68 -7.77 -3.14
CA ARG A 129 8.05 -9.06 -2.84
C ARG A 129 7.18 -8.97 -1.60
N VAL A 130 6.10 -9.73 -1.61
CA VAL A 130 5.28 -10.05 -0.44
C VAL A 130 5.06 -11.55 -0.42
N SER A 131 5.33 -12.20 0.70
CA SER A 131 5.18 -13.65 0.91
C SER A 131 4.51 -13.97 2.23
#